data_AF-A0A0P9RG05-F1
#
_entry.id   AF-A0A0P9RG05-F1
#
_cell.length_a   1.000
_cell.length_b   1.000
_cell.length_c   1.000
_cell.angle_alpha   90.00
_cell.angle_beta   90.00
_cell.angle_gamma   90.00
#
_symmetry.space_group_name_H-M   'P 1'
#
loop_
_entity.id
_entity.type
_entity.pdbx_description
1 polymer ?
#
loop_
_entity_poly.entity_id
_entity_poly.type
_entity_poly.pdbx_seq_one_letter_code
_entity_poly.pdbx_strand_id
1 'polypeptide(L)'
;MSNIELSLDDVPVLIDIESIVGRPGFKAPLYFVPSHKDRNFGKIIAPYHLKGKMIKCGIADCGKPHLHGYAITTSDGLETNIGKDCGTKHFKANFSAEMKRHDELYNRRLKVNRIIKLKESAPELLERILLVQSDYLFLKSLRHRLRGALSSADSQRIEHKLKTRDPAIYKYVDRTAAEKEAYYETNPSSRKTGVVPPHQIQTGEILGFAFLYANYRDEEAFNLITPLRAIINATNEEIALWRSGTINKSHSWIGGSEKHISRVEDLIKSGNEFFSYENILKLASIGIDVNSIEAALTDIKRVMREAGRPLA
;
A
#
# COMPACT_ATOMS: atom_id res chain seq x y z
N MET A 1 40.11 -7.29 18.30
CA MET A 1 38.79 -7.92 18.11
C MET A 1 38.48 -7.86 16.63
N SER A 2 38.56 -8.98 15.93
CA SER A 2 38.27 -9.06 14.50
C SER A 2 36.83 -8.65 14.26
N ASN A 3 36.61 -7.58 13.48
CA ASN A 3 35.32 -7.27 12.87
C ASN A 3 35.02 -8.39 11.88
N ILE A 4 34.52 -9.52 12.38
CA ILE A 4 33.99 -10.59 11.53
C ILE A 4 32.74 -9.99 10.88
N GLU A 5 32.82 -9.69 9.59
CA GLU A 5 31.70 -9.20 8.79
C GLU A 5 30.71 -10.35 8.61
N LEU A 6 29.68 -10.40 9.46
CA LEU A 6 28.61 -11.40 9.40
C LEU A 6 27.85 -11.23 8.08
N SER A 7 27.89 -12.25 7.23
CA SER A 7 27.10 -12.35 6.01
C SER A 7 25.64 -12.69 6.33
N LEU A 8 24.79 -12.51 5.33
CA LEU A 8 23.38 -12.89 5.44
C LEU A 8 23.21 -14.36 5.74
N ASP A 9 24.13 -15.25 5.36
CA ASP A 9 24.05 -16.71 5.55
C ASP A 9 24.49 -17.15 6.95
N ASP A 10 25.25 -16.31 7.65
CA ASP A 10 25.84 -16.63 8.96
C ASP A 10 24.85 -16.62 10.14
N VAL A 11 23.62 -16.16 9.94
CA VAL A 11 22.58 -16.12 10.99
C VAL A 11 21.62 -17.31 10.80
N PRO A 12 21.71 -18.43 11.52
CA PRO A 12 20.81 -19.56 11.29
C PRO A 12 19.32 -19.20 11.48
N VAL A 13 18.42 -19.86 10.74
CA VAL A 13 16.97 -19.69 10.93
C VAL A 13 16.51 -20.63 12.05
N LEU A 14 15.99 -20.05 13.13
CA LEU A 14 15.45 -20.79 14.28
C LEU A 14 13.92 -20.72 14.25
N ILE A 15 13.29 -21.70 13.60
CA ILE A 15 11.84 -21.70 13.32
C ILE A 15 10.98 -22.22 14.48
N ASP A 16 11.55 -23.07 15.33
CA ASP A 16 10.87 -23.76 16.42
C ASP A 16 11.81 -24.07 17.60
N ILE A 17 11.27 -24.66 18.66
CA ILE A 17 12.06 -25.01 19.86
C ILE A 17 13.13 -26.05 19.52
N GLU A 18 12.81 -27.02 18.66
CA GLU A 18 13.72 -28.10 18.26
C GLU A 18 14.97 -27.56 17.55
N SER A 19 14.81 -26.56 16.68
CA SER A 19 15.92 -25.87 16.02
C SER A 19 16.86 -25.13 16.99
N ILE A 20 16.38 -24.81 18.20
CA ILE A 20 17.17 -24.17 19.25
C ILE A 20 17.83 -25.23 20.14
N VAL A 21 17.05 -26.18 20.67
CA VAL A 21 17.53 -27.17 21.65
C VAL A 21 18.33 -28.30 21.03
N GLY A 22 18.09 -28.59 19.75
CA GLY A 22 18.81 -29.62 18.99
C GLY A 22 20.20 -29.18 18.54
N ARG A 23 20.63 -27.95 18.87
CA ARG A 23 21.97 -27.47 18.52
C ARG A 23 23.04 -28.20 19.34
N PRO A 24 24.17 -28.64 18.74
CA PRO A 24 25.15 -29.48 19.42
C PRO A 24 25.73 -28.89 20.73
N GLY A 25 25.82 -27.57 20.83
CA GLY A 25 26.33 -26.88 22.02
C GLY A 25 25.25 -26.50 23.04
N PHE A 26 23.97 -26.77 22.77
CA PHE A 26 22.87 -26.27 23.58
C PHE A 26 22.84 -26.91 24.97
N LYS A 27 22.89 -26.06 26.00
CA LYS A 27 22.70 -26.43 27.40
C LYS A 27 21.83 -25.38 28.07
N ALA A 28 20.81 -25.84 28.79
CA ALA A 28 19.98 -25.01 29.63
C ALA A 28 19.52 -25.82 30.86
N PRO A 29 19.46 -25.23 32.06
CA PRO A 29 19.83 -23.85 32.39
C PRO A 29 21.35 -23.66 32.57
N LEU A 30 21.84 -22.43 32.39
CA LEU A 30 23.22 -21.99 32.62
C LEU A 30 23.29 -20.84 33.63
N TYR A 31 24.30 -20.88 34.50
CA TYR A 31 24.69 -19.78 35.38
C TYR A 31 25.74 -18.90 34.71
N PHE A 32 25.63 -17.58 34.90
CA PHE A 32 26.55 -16.56 34.41
C PHE A 32 27.12 -15.77 35.58
N VAL A 33 28.20 -14.99 35.35
CA VAL A 33 28.74 -14.06 36.35
C VAL A 33 27.62 -13.13 36.86
N PRO A 34 27.47 -12.95 38.20
CA PRO A 34 28.37 -13.40 39.28
C PRO A 34 28.09 -14.80 39.85
N SER A 35 26.95 -15.42 39.53
CA SER A 35 26.55 -16.74 40.04
C SER A 35 27.46 -17.89 39.55
N HIS A 36 28.22 -17.67 38.48
CA HIS A 36 29.25 -18.56 37.96
C HIS A 36 30.61 -17.85 37.97
N LYS A 37 31.70 -18.59 38.21
CA LYS A 37 33.05 -18.01 38.32
C LYS A 37 33.50 -17.25 37.06
N ASP A 38 33.43 -17.90 35.89
CA ASP A 38 34.06 -17.34 34.67
C ASP A 38 33.17 -17.31 33.41
N ARG A 39 31.87 -17.63 33.52
CA ARG A 39 30.99 -17.74 32.34
C ARG A 39 30.36 -16.39 32.02
N ASN A 40 30.78 -15.82 30.88
CA ASN A 40 30.28 -14.57 30.34
C ASN A 40 29.52 -14.79 29.03
N PHE A 41 28.84 -13.74 28.58
CA PHE A 41 28.26 -13.69 27.24
C PHE A 41 29.35 -13.81 26.18
N GLY A 42 29.14 -14.70 25.21
CA GLY A 42 29.98 -14.83 24.03
C GLY A 42 29.49 -13.90 22.91
N LYS A 43 28.60 -14.42 22.06
CA LYS A 43 27.95 -13.67 20.97
C LYS A 43 26.51 -14.13 20.77
N ILE A 44 25.73 -13.35 20.03
CA ILE A 44 24.45 -13.82 19.53
C ILE A 44 24.71 -14.76 18.34
N ILE A 45 23.95 -15.84 18.27
CA ILE A 45 23.95 -16.77 17.13
C ILE A 45 22.84 -16.33 16.17
N ALA A 46 21.60 -16.29 16.66
CA ALA A 46 20.45 -15.87 15.89
C ALA A 46 19.28 -15.43 16.79
N PRO A 47 18.44 -14.49 16.34
CA PRO A 47 17.14 -14.24 16.93
C PRO A 47 16.19 -15.43 16.64
N TYR A 48 15.24 -15.67 17.55
CA TYR A 48 14.15 -16.60 17.35
C TYR A 48 12.79 -15.94 17.60
N HIS A 49 11.79 -16.38 16.84
CA HIS A 49 10.40 -15.94 16.98
C HIS A 49 9.45 -17.15 16.93
N LEU A 50 9.19 -17.74 18.10
CA LEU A 50 8.35 -18.93 18.22
C LEU A 50 6.87 -18.58 18.05
N LYS A 51 6.12 -19.49 17.43
CA LYS A 51 4.66 -19.43 17.33
C LYS A 51 4.06 -20.51 18.24
N GLY A 52 3.23 -20.11 19.21
CA GLY A 52 2.55 -21.02 20.12
C GLY A 52 3.37 -21.35 21.38
N LYS A 53 4.13 -22.44 21.36
CA LYS A 53 4.85 -22.92 22.57
C LYS A 53 6.01 -21.99 22.92
N MET A 54 6.12 -21.65 24.21
CA MET A 54 7.20 -20.83 24.75
C MET A 54 8.38 -21.69 25.21
N ILE A 55 9.60 -21.20 24.99
CA ILE A 55 10.82 -21.84 25.50
C ILE A 55 11.24 -21.20 26.83
N LYS A 56 11.57 -22.01 27.84
CA LYS A 56 12.11 -21.48 29.12
C LYS A 56 13.43 -20.78 28.89
N CYS A 57 13.66 -19.63 29.54
CA CYS A 57 14.93 -18.94 29.49
C CYS A 57 16.05 -19.85 29.99
N GLY A 58 17.15 -19.93 29.23
CA GLY A 58 18.28 -20.74 29.61
C GLY A 58 19.22 -20.08 30.61
N ILE A 59 18.95 -18.85 31.06
CA ILE A 59 19.56 -18.31 32.29
C ILE A 59 18.89 -18.97 33.50
N ALA A 60 19.69 -19.65 34.32
CA ALA A 60 19.24 -20.34 35.54
C ALA A 60 18.49 -19.40 36.50
N ASP A 61 19.00 -18.18 36.68
CA ASP A 61 18.43 -17.15 37.56
C ASP A 61 17.12 -16.51 37.02
N CYS A 62 16.67 -16.90 35.83
CA CYS A 62 15.43 -16.40 35.23
C CYS A 62 14.37 -17.48 35.09
N GLY A 63 14.63 -18.52 34.28
CA GLY A 63 13.68 -19.61 33.99
C GLY A 63 12.35 -19.21 33.32
N LYS A 64 12.07 -17.92 33.12
CA LYS A 64 10.81 -17.44 32.56
C LYS A 64 10.65 -17.88 31.09
N PRO A 65 9.45 -18.31 30.67
CA PRO A 65 9.21 -18.69 29.28
C PRO A 65 9.22 -17.46 28.36
N HIS A 66 9.74 -17.63 27.14
CA HIS A 66 9.80 -16.59 26.10
C HIS A 66 9.29 -17.10 24.75
N LEU A 67 8.59 -16.23 24.01
CA LEU A 67 8.26 -16.43 22.59
C LEU A 67 9.33 -15.84 21.66
N HIS A 68 10.02 -14.79 22.14
CA HIS A 68 11.01 -14.05 21.38
C HIS A 68 12.29 -13.93 22.21
N GLY A 69 13.43 -14.09 21.55
CA GLY A 69 14.72 -14.03 22.19
C GLY A 69 15.83 -14.38 21.23
N TYR A 70 16.97 -14.78 21.79
CA TYR A 70 18.19 -15.05 21.05
C TYR A 70 18.78 -16.38 21.48
N ALA A 71 19.27 -17.16 20.53
CA ALA A 71 20.29 -18.16 20.81
C ALA A 71 21.63 -17.45 20.93
N ILE A 72 22.40 -17.75 21.98
CA ILE A 72 23.69 -17.14 22.27
C ILE A 72 24.74 -18.22 22.49
N THR A 73 26.01 -17.87 22.26
CA THR A 73 27.14 -18.62 22.80
C THR A 73 27.60 -18.00 24.11
N THR A 74 28.32 -18.79 24.90
CA THR A 74 28.99 -18.36 26.13
C THR A 74 30.50 -18.30 25.92
N SER A 75 31.22 -17.66 26.84
CA SER A 75 32.69 -17.57 26.77
C SER A 75 33.41 -18.92 26.84
N ASP A 76 32.75 -19.95 27.39
CA ASP A 76 33.22 -21.34 27.45
C ASP A 76 32.68 -22.23 26.30
N GLY A 77 32.09 -21.64 25.26
CA GLY A 77 31.71 -22.34 24.02
C GLY A 77 30.39 -23.12 24.10
N LEU A 78 29.63 -22.98 25.18
CA LEU A 78 28.27 -23.53 25.29
C LEU A 78 27.28 -22.62 24.57
N GLU A 79 26.11 -23.15 24.25
CA GLU A 79 25.00 -22.39 23.66
C GLU A 79 23.78 -22.45 24.56
N THR A 80 22.99 -21.36 24.59
CA THR A 80 21.72 -21.33 25.33
C THR A 80 20.77 -20.32 24.68
N ASN A 81 19.49 -20.37 25.05
CA ASN A 81 18.51 -19.36 24.67
C ASN A 81 18.31 -18.33 25.80
N ILE A 82 17.99 -17.10 25.42
CA ILE A 82 17.75 -16.00 26.34
C ILE A 82 16.70 -15.03 25.81
N GLY A 83 15.81 -14.55 26.68
CA GLY A 83 14.90 -13.46 26.33
C GLY A 83 15.64 -12.12 26.20
N LYS A 84 15.13 -11.22 25.36
CA LYS A 84 15.68 -9.87 25.14
C LYS A 84 15.99 -9.14 26.45
N ASP A 85 14.99 -9.00 27.31
CA ASP A 85 15.12 -8.23 28.56
C ASP A 85 16.10 -8.89 29.53
N CYS A 86 16.18 -10.23 29.50
CA CYS A 86 17.14 -10.98 30.31
C CYS A 86 18.56 -10.68 29.82
N GLY A 87 18.82 -10.75 28.52
CA GLY A 87 20.14 -10.46 27.97
C GLY A 87 20.58 -9.02 28.21
N THR A 88 19.69 -8.04 27.99
CA THR A 88 19.98 -6.64 28.27
C THR A 88 20.26 -6.40 29.75
N LYS A 89 19.49 -7.02 30.66
CA LYS A 89 19.71 -6.89 32.10
C LYS A 89 21.03 -7.51 32.56
N HIS A 90 21.33 -8.72 32.09
CA HIS A 90 22.50 -9.49 32.53
C HIS A 90 23.81 -9.03 31.88
N PHE A 91 23.79 -8.65 30.61
CA PHE A 91 25.01 -8.39 29.81
C PHE A 91 25.14 -6.96 29.29
N LYS A 92 24.12 -6.11 29.52
CA LYS A 92 24.15 -4.66 29.28
C LYS A 92 24.54 -4.30 27.82
N ALA A 93 25.47 -3.35 27.65
CA ALA A 93 25.81 -2.73 26.37
C ALA A 93 26.32 -3.74 25.32
N ASN A 94 27.10 -4.74 25.73
CA ASN A 94 27.66 -5.74 24.82
C ASN A 94 26.56 -6.56 24.14
N PHE A 95 25.54 -6.94 24.90
CA PHE A 95 24.39 -7.67 24.35
C PHE A 95 23.50 -6.77 23.50
N SER A 96 23.26 -5.52 23.92
CA SER A 96 22.41 -4.59 23.15
C SER A 96 22.99 -4.25 21.78
N ALA A 97 24.33 -4.11 21.65
CA ALA A 97 24.99 -3.86 20.38
C ALA A 97 24.90 -5.07 19.43
N GLU A 98 25.22 -6.27 19.94
CA GLU A 98 25.10 -7.52 19.19
C GLU A 98 23.64 -7.80 18.78
N MET A 99 22.69 -7.51 19.66
CA MET A 99 21.26 -7.63 19.40
C MET A 99 20.85 -6.77 18.21
N LYS A 100 21.19 -5.47 18.23
CA LYS A 100 20.86 -4.56 17.13
C LYS A 100 21.43 -5.06 15.80
N ARG A 101 22.68 -5.53 15.82
CA ARG A 101 23.37 -6.06 14.64
C ARG A 101 22.66 -7.29 14.08
N HIS A 102 22.34 -8.28 14.92
CA HIS A 102 21.66 -9.50 14.49
C HIS A 102 20.22 -9.25 14.05
N ASP A 103 19.50 -8.34 14.71
CA ASP A 103 18.16 -7.93 14.30
C ASP A 103 18.18 -7.27 12.92
N GLU A 104 19.16 -6.41 12.64
CA GLU A 104 19.31 -5.78 11.32
C GLU A 104 19.59 -6.82 10.23
N LEU A 105 20.49 -7.78 10.47
CA LEU A 105 20.80 -8.87 9.54
C LEU A 105 19.60 -9.79 9.31
N TYR A 106 18.92 -10.19 10.38
CA TYR A 106 17.72 -11.04 10.30
C TYR A 106 16.58 -10.35 9.54
N ASN A 107 16.29 -9.09 9.88
CA ASN A 107 15.28 -8.31 9.17
C ASN A 107 15.64 -8.10 7.70
N ARG A 108 16.93 -7.89 7.39
CA ARG A 108 17.42 -7.81 6.00
C ARG A 108 17.16 -9.13 5.27
N ARG A 109 17.49 -10.27 5.87
CA ARG A 109 17.23 -11.60 5.29
C ARG A 109 15.74 -11.81 5.01
N LEU A 110 14.86 -11.49 5.96
CA LEU A 110 13.41 -11.61 5.77
C LEU A 110 12.92 -10.78 4.57
N LYS A 111 13.43 -9.55 4.43
CA LYS A 111 13.06 -8.67 3.32
C LYS A 111 13.58 -9.19 1.98
N VAL A 112 14.83 -9.65 1.92
CA VAL A 112 15.44 -10.28 0.73
C VAL A 112 14.63 -11.50 0.30
N ASN A 113 14.34 -12.42 1.23
CA ASN A 113 13.54 -13.62 0.93
C ASN A 113 12.15 -13.28 0.41
N ARG A 114 11.53 -12.22 0.93
CA ARG A 114 10.23 -11.75 0.42
C ARG A 114 10.33 -11.22 -1.02
N ILE A 115 11.41 -10.52 -1.36
CA ILE A 115 11.65 -10.02 -2.73
C ILE A 115 11.93 -11.20 -3.68
N ILE A 116 12.75 -12.16 -3.26
CA ILE A 116 13.03 -13.38 -4.03
C ILE A 116 11.72 -14.14 -4.29
N LYS A 117 10.87 -14.31 -3.27
CA LYS A 117 9.56 -14.93 -3.44
C LYS A 117 8.67 -14.15 -4.42
N LEU A 118 8.68 -12.81 -4.39
CA LEU A 118 7.95 -12.01 -5.37
C LEU A 118 8.45 -12.24 -6.78
N LYS A 119 9.76 -12.47 -6.97
CA LYS A 119 10.36 -12.67 -8.30
C LYS A 119 9.64 -13.77 -9.09
N GLU A 120 9.13 -14.80 -8.42
CA GLU A 120 8.36 -15.90 -9.02
C GLU A 120 7.08 -15.40 -9.71
N SER A 121 6.36 -14.46 -9.10
CA SER A 121 5.11 -13.89 -9.63
C SER A 121 5.29 -12.49 -10.26
N ALA A 122 6.52 -11.97 -10.32
CA ALA A 122 6.80 -10.62 -10.80
C ALA A 122 6.49 -10.42 -12.31
N PRO A 123 6.72 -11.40 -13.21
CA PRO A 123 6.35 -11.27 -14.62
C PRO A 123 4.85 -11.06 -14.83
N GLU A 124 4.00 -11.90 -14.20
CA GLU A 124 2.54 -11.79 -14.28
C GLU A 124 2.06 -10.45 -13.72
N LEU A 125 2.62 -10.03 -12.58
CA LEU A 125 2.30 -8.74 -11.98
C LEU A 125 2.70 -7.57 -12.88
N LEU A 126 3.87 -7.65 -13.53
CA LEU A 126 4.32 -6.63 -14.47
C LEU A 126 3.39 -6.53 -15.68
N GLU A 127 2.98 -7.66 -16.25
CA GLU A 127 2.03 -7.72 -17.36
C GLU A 127 0.69 -7.06 -16.98
N ARG A 128 0.12 -7.44 -15.82
CA ARG A 128 -1.10 -6.83 -15.30
C ARG A 128 -0.97 -5.31 -15.16
N ILE A 129 0.12 -4.81 -14.58
CA ILE A 129 0.33 -3.37 -14.41
C ILE A 129 0.47 -2.65 -15.76
N LEU A 130 1.14 -3.26 -16.74
CA LEU A 130 1.28 -2.66 -18.07
C LEU A 130 -0.05 -2.57 -18.81
N LEU A 131 -0.91 -3.59 -18.70
CA LEU A 131 -2.28 -3.57 -19.23
C LEU A 131 -3.11 -2.46 -18.58
N VAL A 132 -3.14 -2.43 -17.24
CA VAL A 132 -3.84 -1.39 -16.45
C VAL A 132 -3.30 0.00 -16.81
N GLN A 133 -1.99 0.16 -16.98
CA GLN A 133 -1.38 1.44 -17.39
C GLN A 133 -1.86 1.88 -18.78
N SER A 134 -1.86 0.96 -19.75
CA SER A 134 -2.32 1.25 -21.11
C SER A 134 -3.78 1.72 -21.11
N ASP A 135 -4.66 0.99 -20.42
CA ASP A 135 -6.08 1.32 -20.31
C ASP A 135 -6.31 2.66 -19.61
N TYR A 136 -5.63 2.90 -18.50
CA TYR A 136 -5.73 4.16 -17.77
C TYR A 136 -5.25 5.34 -18.63
N LEU A 137 -4.12 5.22 -19.33
CA LEU A 137 -3.60 6.27 -20.19
C LEU A 137 -4.52 6.54 -21.38
N PHE A 138 -5.13 5.50 -21.94
CA PHE A 138 -6.15 5.64 -22.98
C PHE A 138 -7.35 6.46 -22.47
N LEU A 139 -7.93 6.09 -21.34
CA LEU A 139 -9.06 6.83 -20.74
C LEU A 139 -8.67 8.27 -20.34
N LYS A 140 -7.44 8.46 -19.84
CA LYS A 140 -6.88 9.78 -19.54
C LYS A 140 -6.82 10.64 -20.80
N SER A 141 -6.47 10.07 -21.94
CA SER A 141 -6.50 10.77 -23.24
C SER A 141 -7.92 11.20 -23.64
N LEU A 142 -8.93 10.34 -23.44
CA LEU A 142 -10.33 10.69 -23.67
C LEU A 142 -10.79 11.83 -22.76
N ARG A 143 -10.35 11.83 -21.49
CA ARG A 143 -10.63 12.93 -20.56
C ARG A 143 -10.02 14.25 -21.00
N HIS A 144 -8.79 14.23 -21.52
CA HIS A 144 -8.15 15.42 -22.07
C HIS A 144 -8.91 15.94 -23.29
N ARG A 145 -9.36 15.05 -24.18
CA ARG A 145 -10.18 15.39 -25.35
C ARG A 145 -11.52 15.97 -24.98
N LEU A 146 -12.23 15.35 -24.04
CA LEU A 146 -13.48 15.88 -23.49
C LEU A 146 -13.27 17.31 -22.99
N ARG A 147 -12.26 17.55 -22.13
CA ARG A 147 -11.99 18.90 -21.61
C ARG A 147 -11.58 19.90 -22.71
N GLY A 148 -10.88 19.44 -23.74
CA GLY A 148 -10.49 20.28 -24.87
C GLY A 148 -11.63 20.68 -25.81
N ALA A 149 -12.69 19.86 -25.88
CA ALA A 149 -13.88 20.13 -26.70
C ALA A 149 -14.89 21.08 -26.01
N LEU A 150 -14.78 21.26 -24.69
CA LEU A 150 -15.71 22.10 -23.92
C LEU A 150 -15.32 23.58 -23.98
N SER A 151 -16.33 24.43 -24.00
CA SER A 151 -16.14 25.87 -23.81
C SER A 151 -15.56 26.18 -22.42
N SER A 152 -15.05 27.40 -22.23
CA SER A 152 -14.58 27.87 -20.92
C SER A 152 -15.70 27.82 -19.86
N ALA A 153 -16.92 28.22 -20.24
CA ALA A 153 -18.09 28.19 -19.36
C ALA A 153 -18.48 26.75 -18.96
N ASP A 154 -18.47 25.82 -19.92
CA ASP A 154 -18.78 24.41 -19.65
C ASP A 154 -17.71 23.71 -18.81
N SER A 155 -16.45 24.06 -19.05
CA SER A 155 -15.32 23.59 -18.23
C SER A 155 -15.48 24.00 -16.77
N GLN A 156 -15.91 25.23 -16.50
CA GLN A 156 -16.20 25.70 -15.14
C GLN A 156 -17.37 24.95 -14.50
N ARG A 157 -18.42 24.61 -15.26
CA ARG A 157 -19.56 23.81 -14.78
C ARG A 157 -19.12 22.40 -14.36
N ILE A 158 -18.32 21.72 -15.18
CA ILE A 158 -17.73 20.43 -14.81
C ILE A 158 -16.87 20.58 -13.57
N GLU A 159 -15.99 21.59 -13.52
CA GLU A 159 -15.09 21.77 -12.39
C GLU A 159 -15.86 21.99 -11.08
N HIS A 160 -16.94 22.78 -11.10
CA HIS A 160 -17.82 22.95 -9.95
C HIS A 160 -18.43 21.61 -9.50
N LYS A 161 -18.93 20.81 -10.43
CA LYS A 161 -19.47 19.47 -10.13
C LYS A 161 -18.39 18.54 -9.55
N LEU A 162 -17.17 18.57 -10.10
CA LEU A 162 -16.04 17.77 -9.61
C LEU A 162 -15.58 18.16 -8.20
N LYS A 163 -15.73 19.42 -7.79
CA LYS A 163 -15.44 19.86 -6.41
C LYS A 163 -16.36 19.18 -5.41
N THR A 164 -17.64 19.01 -5.74
CA THR A 164 -18.61 18.34 -4.88
C THR A 164 -18.48 16.81 -4.88
N ARG A 165 -17.86 16.24 -5.93
CA ARG A 165 -17.76 14.79 -6.17
C ARG A 165 -19.10 14.06 -6.20
N ASP A 166 -20.19 14.79 -6.38
CA ASP A 166 -21.53 14.25 -6.42
C ASP A 166 -21.92 13.87 -7.86
N PRO A 167 -22.05 12.57 -8.18
CA PRO A 167 -22.44 12.12 -9.52
C PRO A 167 -23.93 12.37 -9.82
N ALA A 168 -24.75 12.71 -8.82
CA ALA A 168 -26.19 12.80 -8.96
C ALA A 168 -26.61 13.96 -9.88
N ILE A 169 -27.66 13.74 -10.65
CA ILE A 169 -28.31 14.74 -11.50
C ILE A 169 -29.59 15.17 -10.79
N TYR A 170 -29.80 16.48 -10.68
CA TYR A 170 -30.96 17.03 -9.99
C TYR A 170 -31.82 17.86 -10.91
N LYS A 171 -33.14 17.74 -10.73
CA LYS A 171 -34.12 18.67 -11.23
C LYS A 171 -34.57 19.58 -10.10
N TYR A 172 -34.55 20.89 -10.36
CA TYR A 172 -35.04 21.89 -9.43
C TYR A 172 -36.51 22.16 -9.71
N VAL A 173 -37.35 21.99 -8.69
CA VAL A 173 -38.79 22.22 -8.77
C VAL A 173 -39.18 23.29 -7.75
N ASP A 174 -40.06 24.19 -8.16
CA ASP A 174 -40.57 25.21 -7.26
C ASP A 174 -41.31 24.58 -6.09
N ARG A 175 -41.05 25.13 -4.91
CA ARG A 175 -41.79 24.76 -3.70
C ARG A 175 -43.23 25.21 -3.80
N THR A 176 -44.16 24.41 -3.27
CA THR A 176 -45.55 24.81 -3.09
C THR A 176 -45.67 26.00 -2.12
N ALA A 177 -46.79 26.72 -2.14
CA ALA A 177 -47.00 27.86 -1.26
C ALA A 177 -46.88 27.49 0.23
N ALA A 178 -47.42 26.32 0.61
CA ALA A 178 -47.32 25.81 1.98
C ALA A 178 -45.87 25.51 2.39
N GLU A 179 -45.09 24.88 1.51
CA GLU A 179 -43.67 24.60 1.78
C GLU A 179 -42.80 25.87 1.84
N LYS A 180 -43.16 26.91 1.07
CA LYS A 180 -42.50 28.23 1.16
C LYS A 180 -42.77 28.88 2.50
N GLU A 181 -44.01 28.87 3.00
CA GLU A 181 -44.33 29.44 4.31
C GLU A 181 -43.63 28.68 5.44
N ALA A 182 -43.64 27.34 5.41
CA ALA A 182 -42.91 26.51 6.36
C ALA A 182 -41.39 26.80 6.34
N TYR A 183 -40.79 27.03 5.16
CA TYR A 183 -39.39 27.43 5.05
C TYR A 183 -39.14 28.83 5.64
N TYR A 184 -40.06 29.79 5.47
CA TYR A 184 -39.92 31.11 6.08
C TYR A 184 -40.04 31.08 7.61
N GLU A 185 -40.81 30.15 8.17
CA GLU A 185 -40.88 29.94 9.63
C GLU A 185 -39.54 29.46 10.20
N THR A 186 -38.86 28.53 9.52
CA THR A 186 -37.54 28.04 9.95
C THR A 186 -36.39 28.99 9.57
N ASN A 187 -36.58 29.83 8.56
CA ASN A 187 -35.59 30.77 8.04
C ASN A 187 -36.18 32.19 7.87
N PRO A 188 -36.42 32.94 8.96
CA PRO A 188 -37.11 34.24 8.92
C PRO A 188 -36.40 35.30 8.07
N SER A 189 -35.07 35.22 7.93
CA SER A 189 -34.27 36.12 7.09
C SER A 189 -34.63 36.01 5.61
N SER A 190 -35.02 34.82 5.15
CA SER A 190 -35.47 34.58 3.77
C SER A 190 -36.84 35.20 3.48
N ARG A 191 -37.65 35.50 4.51
CA ARG A 191 -38.95 36.18 4.34
C ARG A 191 -38.80 37.61 3.82
N LYS A 192 -37.71 38.28 4.19
CA LYS A 192 -37.39 39.66 3.74
C LYS A 192 -36.90 39.71 2.29
N THR A 193 -36.14 38.69 1.87
CA THR A 193 -35.60 38.62 0.51
C THR A 193 -36.54 37.92 -0.47
N GLY A 194 -37.53 37.18 0.03
CA GLY A 194 -38.45 36.37 -0.77
C GLY A 194 -37.80 35.11 -1.38
N VAL A 195 -36.50 34.89 -1.15
CA VAL A 195 -35.75 33.81 -1.80
C VAL A 195 -35.94 32.51 -1.02
N VAL A 196 -36.59 31.53 -1.64
CA VAL A 196 -36.71 30.15 -1.15
C VAL A 196 -35.99 29.23 -2.12
N PRO A 197 -34.98 28.47 -1.67
CA PRO A 197 -34.33 27.50 -2.53
C PRO A 197 -35.34 26.45 -3.05
N PRO A 198 -35.33 26.15 -4.36
CA PRO A 198 -36.20 25.12 -4.93
C PRO A 198 -35.94 23.73 -4.31
N HIS A 199 -36.91 22.82 -4.44
CA HIS A 199 -36.70 21.41 -4.13
C HIS A 199 -35.73 20.79 -5.12
N GLN A 200 -34.75 20.04 -4.61
CA GLN A 200 -33.82 19.25 -5.40
C GLN A 200 -34.35 17.82 -5.46
N ILE A 201 -34.75 17.37 -6.65
CA ILE A 201 -35.19 15.99 -6.88
C ILE A 201 -34.10 15.32 -7.70
N GLN A 202 -33.49 14.25 -7.17
CA GLN A 202 -32.53 13.45 -7.93
C GLN A 202 -33.26 12.74 -9.07
N THR A 203 -32.85 13.00 -10.31
CA THR A 203 -33.43 12.41 -11.52
C THR A 203 -32.51 11.38 -12.19
N GLY A 204 -31.28 11.23 -11.70
CA GLY A 204 -30.34 10.23 -12.20
C GLY A 204 -28.94 10.43 -11.65
N GLU A 205 -27.97 9.82 -12.32
CA GLU A 205 -26.55 9.95 -12.02
C GLU A 205 -25.69 9.80 -13.28
N ILE A 206 -24.52 10.44 -13.24
CA ILE A 206 -23.45 10.29 -14.22
C ILE A 206 -22.56 9.13 -13.73
N LEU A 207 -22.68 7.95 -14.34
CA LEU A 207 -21.86 6.80 -13.92
C LEU A 207 -20.39 7.06 -14.27
N GLY A 208 -19.50 6.44 -13.52
CA GLY A 208 -18.08 6.59 -13.77
C GLY A 208 -17.47 7.96 -13.45
N PHE A 209 -18.24 8.87 -12.85
CA PHE A 209 -17.81 10.25 -12.52
C PHE A 209 -16.49 10.30 -11.73
N ALA A 210 -16.18 9.24 -10.98
CA ALA A 210 -14.93 9.06 -10.25
C ALA A 210 -13.67 9.28 -11.10
N PHE A 211 -13.70 8.85 -12.37
CA PHE A 211 -12.54 8.97 -13.25
C PHE A 211 -12.18 10.43 -13.60
N LEU A 212 -13.18 11.32 -13.63
CA LEU A 212 -12.95 12.72 -13.99
C LEU A 212 -12.12 13.49 -12.97
N TYR A 213 -12.10 13.06 -11.70
CA TYR A 213 -11.28 13.65 -10.65
C TYR A 213 -10.05 12.80 -10.25
N ALA A 214 -9.75 11.74 -11.02
CA ALA A 214 -8.50 10.98 -10.84
C ALA A 214 -7.27 11.90 -10.99
N ASN A 215 -6.30 11.73 -10.11
CA ASN A 215 -5.13 12.59 -9.95
C ASN A 215 -3.82 11.79 -9.97
N TYR A 216 -2.68 12.46 -9.81
CA TYR A 216 -1.35 11.83 -9.88
C TYR A 216 -1.14 10.70 -8.87
N ARG A 217 -1.84 10.71 -7.72
CA ARG A 217 -1.72 9.63 -6.72
C ARG A 217 -2.34 8.33 -7.20
N ASP A 218 -3.30 8.41 -8.12
CA ASP A 218 -3.89 7.24 -8.76
C ASP A 218 -2.89 6.59 -9.74
N GLU A 219 -1.81 7.28 -10.12
CA GLU A 219 -0.76 6.74 -11.00
C GLU A 219 0.40 6.10 -10.22
N GLU A 220 0.35 6.09 -8.87
CA GLU A 220 1.40 5.53 -8.02
C GLU A 220 1.66 4.05 -8.29
N ALA A 221 0.65 3.28 -8.72
CA ALA A 221 0.80 1.88 -9.09
C ALA A 221 1.81 1.69 -10.24
N PHE A 222 1.93 2.64 -11.17
CA PHE A 222 2.83 2.53 -12.31
C PHE A 222 4.31 2.71 -11.94
N ASN A 223 4.58 3.29 -10.78
CA ASN A 223 5.94 3.37 -10.24
C ASN A 223 6.54 1.98 -9.91
N LEU A 224 5.71 0.93 -9.92
CA LEU A 224 6.13 -0.47 -9.73
C LEU A 224 6.80 -1.07 -10.98
N ILE A 225 6.59 -0.50 -12.17
CA ILE A 225 7.10 -1.08 -13.42
C ILE A 225 8.63 -1.20 -13.40
N THR A 226 9.34 -0.14 -13.02
CA THR A 226 10.81 -0.15 -12.98
C THR A 226 11.36 -1.09 -11.91
N PRO A 227 10.90 -1.07 -10.65
CA PRO A 227 11.29 -2.06 -9.64
C PRO A 227 11.01 -3.51 -10.06
N LEU A 228 9.85 -3.80 -10.66
CA LEU A 228 9.52 -5.15 -11.10
C LEU A 228 10.47 -5.63 -12.20
N ARG A 229 10.77 -4.78 -13.19
CA ARG A 229 11.78 -5.09 -14.20
C ARG A 229 13.15 -5.38 -13.58
N ALA A 230 13.56 -4.59 -12.58
CA ALA A 230 14.82 -4.83 -11.87
C ALA A 230 14.83 -6.18 -11.12
N ILE A 231 13.72 -6.53 -10.46
CA ILE A 231 13.56 -7.83 -9.77
C ILE A 231 13.57 -8.99 -10.77
N ILE A 232 12.86 -8.85 -11.90
CA ILE A 232 12.79 -9.88 -12.95
C ILE A 232 14.17 -10.14 -13.55
N ASN A 233 14.95 -9.07 -13.79
CA ASN A 233 16.25 -9.19 -14.44
C ASN A 233 17.40 -9.60 -13.50
N ALA A 234 17.29 -9.36 -12.19
CA ALA A 234 18.36 -9.66 -11.24
C ALA A 234 18.38 -11.12 -10.78
N THR A 235 19.55 -11.74 -10.58
CA THR A 235 19.64 -13.06 -9.94
C THR A 235 19.33 -13.01 -8.44
N ASN A 236 19.11 -14.16 -7.79
CA ASN A 236 18.88 -14.21 -6.35
C ASN A 236 20.09 -13.69 -5.56
N GLU A 237 21.29 -13.99 -6.04
CA GLU A 237 22.57 -13.55 -5.47
C GLU A 237 22.71 -12.03 -5.60
N GLU A 238 22.37 -11.47 -6.76
CA GLU A 238 22.37 -10.02 -6.97
C GLU A 238 21.38 -9.31 -6.04
N ILE A 239 20.17 -9.85 -5.86
CA ILE A 239 19.16 -9.31 -4.93
C ILE A 239 19.67 -9.33 -3.48
N ALA A 240 20.36 -10.40 -3.07
CA ALA A 240 20.94 -10.51 -1.73
C ALA A 240 22.01 -9.42 -1.46
N LEU A 241 22.69 -8.95 -2.51
CA LEU A 241 23.72 -7.91 -2.46
C LEU A 241 23.17 -6.48 -2.63
N TRP A 242 21.87 -6.30 -2.86
CA TRP A 242 21.30 -4.96 -3.01
C TRP A 242 21.51 -4.07 -1.77
N ARG A 243 21.71 -2.77 -2.01
CA ARG A 243 21.83 -1.79 -0.91
C ARG A 243 20.56 -1.80 -0.05
N SER A 244 20.70 -1.57 1.25
CA SER A 244 19.58 -1.59 2.21
C SER A 244 18.44 -0.65 1.83
N GLY A 245 18.74 0.51 1.21
CA GLY A 245 17.72 1.42 0.68
C GLY A 245 16.86 0.78 -0.41
N THR A 246 17.47 0.05 -1.34
CA THR A 246 16.77 -0.66 -2.44
C THR A 246 15.90 -1.79 -1.90
N ILE A 247 16.40 -2.56 -0.93
CA ILE A 247 15.63 -3.63 -0.29
C ILE A 247 14.45 -3.06 0.50
N ASN A 248 14.67 -2.01 1.30
CA ASN A 248 13.61 -1.38 2.08
C ASN A 248 12.52 -0.79 1.19
N LYS A 249 12.92 -0.10 0.11
CA LYS A 249 11.98 0.41 -0.89
C LYS A 249 11.19 -0.76 -1.47
N SER A 250 11.84 -1.72 -2.12
CA SER A 250 11.18 -2.87 -2.77
C SER A 250 10.25 -3.63 -1.81
N HIS A 251 10.68 -3.89 -0.58
CA HIS A 251 9.85 -4.54 0.45
C HIS A 251 8.60 -3.73 0.83
N SER A 252 8.73 -2.42 1.08
CA SER A 252 7.58 -1.56 1.41
C SER A 252 6.55 -1.56 0.29
N TRP A 253 7.02 -1.55 -0.96
CA TRP A 253 6.16 -1.55 -2.15
C TRP A 253 5.39 -2.86 -2.33
N ILE A 254 6.05 -4.01 -2.11
CA ILE A 254 5.39 -5.33 -2.14
C ILE A 254 4.15 -5.34 -1.24
N GLY A 255 4.27 -4.76 -0.04
CA GLY A 255 3.18 -4.74 0.94
C GLY A 255 1.93 -3.94 0.52
N GLY A 256 2.07 -2.97 -0.41
CA GLY A 256 0.97 -2.10 -0.85
C GLY A 256 0.50 -2.32 -2.28
N SER A 257 1.29 -3.04 -3.10
CA SER A 257 1.10 -3.16 -4.55
C SER A 257 -0.33 -3.53 -4.98
N GLU A 258 -0.90 -4.60 -4.42
CA GLU A 258 -2.24 -5.07 -4.79
C GLU A 258 -3.33 -4.00 -4.56
N LYS A 259 -3.26 -3.29 -3.44
CA LYS A 259 -4.21 -2.22 -3.12
C LYS A 259 -4.12 -1.07 -4.12
N HIS A 260 -2.91 -0.72 -4.54
CA HIS A 260 -2.72 0.34 -5.53
C HIS A 260 -3.23 -0.09 -6.91
N ILE A 261 -2.97 -1.33 -7.33
CA ILE A 261 -3.42 -1.85 -8.63
C ILE A 261 -4.95 -1.93 -8.67
N SER A 262 -5.57 -2.52 -7.66
CA SER A 262 -7.03 -2.63 -7.55
C SER A 262 -7.72 -1.27 -7.59
N ARG A 263 -7.15 -0.24 -6.93
CA ARG A 263 -7.67 1.13 -7.01
C ARG A 263 -7.66 1.68 -8.45
N VAL A 264 -6.62 1.40 -9.23
CA VAL A 264 -6.55 1.86 -10.63
C VAL A 264 -7.52 1.08 -11.50
N GLU A 265 -7.69 -0.22 -11.27
CA GLU A 265 -8.70 -1.04 -11.96
C GLU A 265 -10.12 -0.52 -11.72
N ASP A 266 -10.46 -0.15 -10.48
CA ASP A 266 -11.76 0.48 -10.15
C ASP A 266 -11.95 1.83 -10.87
N LEU A 267 -10.87 2.61 -11.00
CA LEU A 267 -10.89 3.86 -11.75
C LEU A 267 -11.02 3.61 -13.25
N ILE A 268 -10.38 2.60 -13.82
CA ILE A 268 -10.53 2.21 -15.21
C ILE A 268 -11.98 1.80 -15.48
N LYS A 269 -12.56 0.97 -14.60
CA LYS A 269 -13.99 0.61 -14.68
C LYS A 269 -14.87 1.86 -14.68
N SER A 270 -14.61 2.79 -13.76
CA SER A 270 -15.30 4.08 -13.71
C SER A 270 -15.11 4.86 -15.01
N GLY A 271 -13.90 4.92 -15.57
CA GLY A 271 -13.65 5.62 -16.82
C GLY A 271 -14.40 5.00 -18.00
N ASN A 272 -14.41 3.67 -18.11
CA ASN A 272 -15.16 2.96 -19.14
C ASN A 272 -16.67 3.22 -19.04
N GLU A 273 -17.24 3.23 -17.84
CA GLU A 273 -18.64 3.59 -17.61
C GLU A 273 -18.91 5.04 -18.04
N PHE A 274 -18.04 5.97 -17.63
CA PHE A 274 -18.20 7.39 -17.93
C PHE A 274 -18.14 7.69 -19.43
N PHE A 275 -17.18 7.09 -20.15
CA PHE A 275 -17.00 7.31 -21.59
C PHE A 275 -17.95 6.48 -22.47
N SER A 276 -19.11 6.09 -21.96
CA SER A 276 -20.23 5.63 -22.80
C SER A 276 -20.95 6.81 -23.45
N TYR A 277 -21.61 6.55 -24.58
CA TYR A 277 -22.39 7.57 -25.28
C TYR A 277 -23.45 8.20 -24.36
N GLU A 278 -24.19 7.36 -23.65
CA GLU A 278 -25.29 7.77 -22.77
C GLU A 278 -24.80 8.65 -21.61
N ASN A 279 -23.68 8.30 -20.96
CA ASN A 279 -23.20 9.10 -19.82
C ASN A 279 -22.61 10.43 -20.23
N ILE A 280 -21.96 10.52 -21.40
CA ILE A 280 -21.48 11.81 -21.90
C ILE A 280 -22.67 12.73 -22.21
N LEU A 281 -23.77 12.20 -22.77
CA LEU A 281 -24.99 13.00 -23.00
C LEU A 281 -25.62 13.54 -21.72
N LYS A 282 -25.53 12.81 -20.60
CA LYS A 282 -26.03 13.29 -19.29
C LYS A 282 -25.35 14.56 -18.81
N LEU A 283 -24.20 14.94 -19.38
CA LEU A 283 -23.58 16.24 -19.09
C LEU A 283 -24.48 17.42 -19.48
N ALA A 284 -25.38 17.26 -20.45
CA ALA A 284 -26.37 18.29 -20.78
C ALA A 284 -27.27 18.62 -19.58
N SER A 285 -27.56 17.62 -18.73
CA SER A 285 -28.39 17.79 -17.54
C SER A 285 -27.72 18.61 -16.43
N ILE A 286 -26.42 18.85 -16.51
CA ILE A 286 -25.69 19.78 -15.64
C ILE A 286 -25.41 21.14 -16.32
N GLY A 287 -26.11 21.41 -17.43
CA GLY A 287 -26.08 22.68 -18.14
C GLY A 287 -24.92 22.84 -19.11
N ILE A 288 -24.29 21.75 -19.54
CA ILE A 288 -23.28 21.81 -20.62
C ILE A 288 -23.99 21.96 -21.97
N ASP A 289 -23.45 22.83 -22.82
CA ASP A 289 -23.97 23.05 -24.17
C ASP A 289 -23.96 21.77 -25.02
N VAL A 290 -25.07 21.51 -25.73
CA VAL A 290 -25.26 20.29 -26.51
C VAL A 290 -24.26 20.22 -27.68
N ASN A 291 -23.94 21.33 -28.33
CA ASN A 291 -22.97 21.32 -29.43
C ASN A 291 -21.56 20.98 -28.92
N SER A 292 -21.19 21.47 -27.73
CA SER A 292 -19.92 21.10 -27.08
C SER A 292 -19.86 19.59 -26.78
N ILE A 293 -20.98 19.00 -26.33
CA ILE A 293 -21.10 17.56 -26.08
C ILE A 293 -20.99 16.77 -27.39
N GLU A 294 -21.67 17.19 -28.46
CA GLU A 294 -21.63 16.53 -29.76
C GLU A 294 -20.24 16.56 -30.39
N ALA A 295 -19.53 17.69 -30.27
CA ALA A 295 -18.14 17.81 -30.69
C ALA A 295 -17.23 16.84 -29.92
N ALA A 296 -17.39 16.77 -28.59
CA ALA A 296 -16.63 15.84 -27.75
C ALA A 296 -16.92 14.37 -28.12
N LEU A 297 -18.19 14.02 -28.30
CA LEU A 297 -18.63 12.68 -28.70
C LEU A 297 -18.06 12.28 -30.06
N THR A 298 -18.01 13.20 -31.01
CA THR A 298 -17.43 12.94 -32.33
C THR A 298 -15.94 12.62 -32.24
N ASP A 299 -15.18 13.42 -31.47
CA ASP A 299 -13.75 13.18 -31.29
C ASP A 299 -13.46 11.88 -30.52
N ILE A 300 -14.21 11.62 -29.44
CA ILE A 300 -14.09 10.41 -28.63
C ILE A 300 -14.42 9.17 -29.48
N LYS A 301 -15.53 9.19 -30.25
CA LYS A 301 -15.89 8.10 -31.16
C LYS A 301 -14.79 7.77 -32.16
N ARG A 302 -14.15 8.80 -32.74
CA ARG A 302 -13.04 8.61 -33.69
C ARG A 302 -11.88 7.88 -33.02
N VAL A 303 -11.46 8.35 -31.85
CA VAL A 303 -10.30 7.80 -31.11
C VAL A 303 -10.56 6.39 -30.61
N MET A 304 -11.78 6.12 -30.13
CA MET A 304 -12.18 4.78 -29.73
C MET A 304 -12.13 3.81 -30.90
N ARG A 305 -12.65 4.21 -32.08
CA ARG A 305 -12.56 3.41 -33.31
C ARG A 305 -11.12 3.13 -33.75
N GLU A 306 -10.26 4.15 -33.74
CA GLU A 306 -8.83 4.00 -34.06
C GLU A 306 -8.11 3.03 -33.10
N ALA A 307 -8.51 3.00 -31.83
CA ALA A 307 -7.99 2.09 -30.83
C ALA A 307 -8.65 0.69 -30.84
N GLY A 308 -9.57 0.42 -31.78
CA GLY A 308 -10.32 -0.84 -31.85
C GLY A 308 -11.30 -1.07 -30.70
N ARG A 309 -11.70 -0.01 -29.99
CA ARG A 309 -12.65 -0.05 -28.88
C ARG A 309 -14.00 0.51 -29.33
N PRO A 310 -15.11 -0.24 -29.28
CA PRO A 310 -16.42 0.33 -29.59
C PRO A 310 -16.82 1.33 -28.50
N LEU A 311 -17.46 2.44 -28.89
CA LEU A 311 -18.17 3.27 -27.93
C LEU A 311 -19.43 2.50 -27.50
N ALA A 312 -19.51 2.16 -26.22
CA ALA A 312 -20.69 1.57 -25.61
C ALA A 312 -21.84 2.58 -25.54
#